data_AF-A0A532UFN6-F1
#
_entry.id   AF-A0A532UFN6-F1
#
_cell.length_a   1.000
_cell.length_b   1.000
_cell.length_c   1.000
_cell.angle_alpha   90.00
_cell.angle_beta   90.00
_cell.angle_gamma   90.00
#
_symmetry.space_group_name_H-M   'P 1'
#
loop_
_entity.id
_entity.type
_entity.pdbx_description
1 polymer ?
#
loop_
_entity_poly.entity_id
_entity_poly.type
_entity_poly.pdbx_seq_one_letter_code
_entity_poly.pdbx_strand_id
1 'polypeptide(L)'
;MFKTLLQEILDRINHSIGVLVLDSDGLVIDKFIRWEKQEIENLAIECINLIKETRLLSLNPQVGAVEELILQSEKMQFILRAITPEHFLILLMKPQGFTGLARYQLAKSCFKLEKELL
;
A
#
# COMPACT_ATOMS: atom_id res chain seq x y z
N MET A 1 -5.27 3.88 14.61
CA MET A 1 -5.74 5.21 14.19
C MET A 1 -6.72 5.12 13.03
N PHE A 2 -6.38 4.46 11.93
CA PHE A 2 -7.12 4.39 10.67
C PHE A 2 -7.96 3.12 10.48
N LYS A 3 -8.09 2.27 11.51
CA LYS A 3 -8.72 0.94 11.44
C LYS A 3 -10.03 0.90 10.63
N THR A 4 -10.94 1.84 10.87
CA THR A 4 -12.23 1.89 10.14
C THR A 4 -12.03 2.12 8.65
N LEU A 5 -11.19 3.09 8.27
CA LEU A 5 -10.89 3.38 6.87
C LEU A 5 -10.19 2.19 6.19
N LEU A 6 -9.22 1.57 6.88
CA LEU A 6 -8.50 0.41 6.36
C LEU A 6 -9.43 -0.80 6.17
N GLN A 7 -10.37 -1.00 7.08
CA GLN A 7 -11.41 -2.02 6.94
C GLN A 7 -12.33 -1.71 5.75
N GLU A 8 -12.78 -0.46 5.57
CA GLU A 8 -13.60 -0.05 4.43
C GLU A 8 -12.92 -0.33 3.07
N ILE A 9 -11.59 -0.18 2.99
CA ILE A 9 -10.82 -0.51 1.78
C ILE A 9 -10.97 -2.00 1.47
N LEU A 10 -10.69 -2.88 2.44
CA LEU A 10 -10.76 -4.33 2.22
C LEU A 10 -12.20 -4.79 1.94
N ASP A 11 -13.20 -4.17 2.56
CA ASP A 11 -14.62 -4.52 2.36
C ASP A 11 -15.11 -4.19 0.95
N ARG A 12 -14.44 -3.26 0.25
CA ARG A 12 -14.75 -2.90 -1.13
C ARG A 12 -13.95 -3.66 -2.18
N ILE A 13 -12.91 -4.39 -1.78
CA ILE A 13 -12.00 -5.08 -2.69
C ILE A 13 -12.10 -6.59 -2.46
N ASN A 14 -12.71 -7.29 -3.42
CA ASN A 14 -12.74 -8.75 -3.40
C ASN A 14 -11.32 -9.32 -3.43
N HIS A 15 -11.13 -10.44 -2.71
CA HIS A 15 -9.84 -11.12 -2.58
C HIS A 15 -8.73 -10.30 -1.91
N SER A 16 -9.05 -9.20 -1.25
CA SER A 16 -8.09 -8.44 -0.45
C SER A 16 -7.70 -9.20 0.83
N ILE A 17 -6.41 -9.19 1.15
CA ILE A 17 -5.83 -9.92 2.26
C ILE A 17 -5.54 -8.97 3.43
N GLY A 18 -4.92 -7.83 3.14
CA GLY A 18 -4.53 -6.85 4.15
C GLY A 18 -4.19 -5.51 3.54
N VAL A 19 -4.26 -4.47 4.35
CA VAL A 19 -3.80 -3.12 4.03
C VAL A 19 -3.00 -2.56 5.19
N LEU A 20 -1.88 -1.89 4.88
CA LEU A 20 -0.96 -1.32 5.85
C LEU A 20 -0.63 0.13 5.49
N VAL A 21 -0.47 0.96 6.51
CA VAL A 21 0.14 2.28 6.42
C VAL A 21 1.54 2.18 7.02
N LEU A 22 2.54 2.60 6.25
CA LEU A 22 3.95 2.55 6.63
C LEU A 22 4.56 3.94 6.52
N ASP A 23 5.57 4.20 7.34
CA ASP A 23 6.47 5.34 7.14
C ASP A 23 7.63 5.01 6.18
N SER A 24 8.50 5.99 5.95
CA SER A 24 9.67 5.87 5.07
C SER A 24 10.74 4.93 5.60
N ASP A 25 10.77 4.66 6.90
CA ASP A 25 11.73 3.74 7.51
C ASP A 25 11.26 2.30 7.40
N GLY A 26 9.95 2.11 7.21
CA GLY A 26 9.29 0.84 7.04
C GLY A 26 8.54 0.38 8.29
N LEU A 27 8.31 1.28 9.24
CA LEU A 27 7.54 0.99 10.43
C LEU A 27 6.05 1.05 10.12
N VAL A 28 5.31 0.10 10.68
CA VAL A 28 3.85 0.02 10.56
C VAL A 28 3.20 1.05 11.48
N ILE A 29 2.62 2.09 10.90
CA ILE A 29 1.80 3.07 11.60
C ILE A 29 0.44 2.47 11.96
N ASP A 30 -0.21 1.83 10.99
CA ASP A 30 -1.47 1.13 11.20
C ASP A 30 -1.70 0.03 10.15
N LYS A 31 -2.57 -0.92 10.45
CA LYS A 31 -2.88 -2.04 9.56
C LYS A 31 -4.26 -2.62 9.82
N PHE A 32 -4.82 -3.22 8.79
CA PHE A 32 -5.96 -4.11 8.90
C PHE A 32 -5.72 -5.34 8.02
N ILE A 33 -5.78 -6.53 8.61
CA ILE A 33 -5.41 -7.80 7.95
C ILE A 33 -6.49 -8.84 8.27
N ARG A 34 -6.94 -9.59 7.24
CA ARG A 34 -7.97 -10.64 7.37
C ARG A 34 -7.42 -12.05 7.65
N TRP A 35 -6.17 -12.33 7.29
CA TRP A 35 -5.52 -13.65 7.46
C TRP A 35 -4.11 -13.53 8.05
N GLU A 36 -3.63 -14.57 8.75
CA GLU A 36 -2.25 -14.81 9.22
C GLU A 36 -1.33 -13.57 9.30
N LYS A 37 -1.52 -12.82 10.38
CA LYS A 37 -0.96 -11.48 10.60
C LYS A 37 0.57 -11.38 10.42
N GLN A 38 1.34 -12.39 10.83
CA GLN A 38 2.79 -12.28 10.93
C GLN A 38 3.52 -12.42 9.58
N GLU A 39 3.08 -13.31 8.71
CA GLU A 39 3.72 -13.52 7.40
C GLU A 39 3.51 -12.32 6.46
N ILE A 40 2.31 -11.75 6.49
CA ILE A 40 1.94 -10.57 5.69
C ILE A 40 2.72 -9.33 6.11
N GLU A 41 2.99 -9.16 7.39
CA GLU A 41 3.79 -8.05 7.89
C GLU A 41 5.24 -8.14 7.42
N ASN A 42 5.84 -9.33 7.46
CA ASN A 42 7.19 -9.55 6.94
C ASN A 42 7.27 -9.26 5.44
N LEU A 43 6.29 -9.75 4.65
CA LEU A 43 6.20 -9.47 3.21
C LEU A 43 6.04 -7.97 2.92
N ALA A 44 5.24 -7.26 3.72
CA ALA A 44 5.07 -5.82 3.57
C ALA A 44 6.37 -5.05 3.89
N ILE A 45 7.11 -5.47 4.91
CA ILE A 45 8.44 -4.91 5.25
C ILE A 45 9.45 -5.17 4.13
N GLU A 46 9.47 -6.36 3.54
CA GLU A 46 10.34 -6.65 2.39
C GLU A 46 10.02 -5.74 1.20
N CYS A 47 8.75 -5.43 0.97
CA CYS A 47 8.33 -4.50 -0.09
C CYS A 47 8.86 -3.08 0.12
N ILE A 48 9.09 -2.61 1.36
CA ILE A 48 9.65 -1.27 1.62
C ILE A 48 11.01 -1.07 0.97
N ASN A 49 11.85 -2.10 0.93
CA ASN A 49 13.15 -1.99 0.28
C ASN A 49 12.99 -1.68 -1.21
N LEU A 50 12.01 -2.30 -1.89
CA LEU A 50 11.66 -1.98 -3.28
C LEU A 50 11.14 -0.55 -3.44
N ILE A 51 10.41 -0.01 -2.46
CA ILE A 51 9.98 1.39 -2.47
C ILE A 51 11.18 2.32 -2.35
N LYS A 52 12.08 2.04 -1.40
CA LYS A 52 13.28 2.85 -1.17
C LYS A 52 14.15 2.89 -2.43
N GLU A 53 14.29 1.77 -3.12
CA GLU A 53 15.00 1.71 -4.39
C GLU A 53 14.28 2.48 -5.51
N THR A 54 12.94 2.36 -5.62
CA THR A 54 12.18 3.12 -6.62
C THR A 54 12.16 4.63 -6.35
N ARG A 55 12.27 5.08 -5.09
CA ARG A 55 12.47 6.50 -4.77
C ARG A 55 13.77 7.06 -5.38
N LEU A 56 14.82 6.26 -5.56
CA LEU A 56 16.02 6.73 -6.26
C LEU A 56 15.71 7.13 -7.71
N LEU A 57 14.74 6.46 -8.34
CA LEU A 57 14.26 6.85 -9.68
C LEU A 57 13.59 8.23 -9.66
N SER A 58 12.93 8.59 -8.55
CA SER A 58 12.27 9.90 -8.42
C SER A 58 13.22 11.09 -8.31
N LEU A 59 14.51 10.84 -8.03
CA LEU A 59 15.55 11.86 -8.11
C LEU A 59 15.88 12.25 -9.56
N ASN A 60 15.49 11.42 -10.54
CA ASN A 60 15.63 11.75 -11.94
C ASN A 60 14.47 12.68 -12.38
N PRO A 61 14.75 13.93 -12.78
CA PRO A 61 13.71 14.88 -13.19
C PRO A 61 12.88 14.42 -14.39
N GLN A 62 13.39 13.50 -15.21
CA GLN A 62 12.66 12.93 -16.35
C GLN A 62 11.62 11.88 -15.94
N VAL A 63 11.78 11.27 -14.76
CA VAL A 63 10.84 10.28 -14.21
C VAL A 63 9.81 10.98 -13.33
N GLY A 64 10.23 11.94 -12.49
CA GLY A 64 9.37 12.61 -11.53
C GLY A 64 9.04 11.72 -10.32
N ALA A 65 8.08 12.16 -9.50
CA ALA A 65 7.71 11.45 -8.27
C ALA A 65 7.06 10.08 -8.57
N VAL A 66 7.49 9.04 -7.85
CA VAL A 66 6.84 7.73 -7.91
C VAL A 66 5.57 7.76 -7.07
N GLU A 67 4.42 7.73 -7.73
CA GLU A 67 3.11 7.73 -7.05
C GLU A 67 2.62 6.34 -6.68
N GLU A 68 2.93 5.33 -7.49
CA GLU A 68 2.37 3.99 -7.39
C GLU A 68 3.32 2.92 -7.92
N LEU A 69 3.37 1.76 -7.24
CA LEU A 69 4.06 0.55 -7.68
C LEU A 69 3.10 -0.64 -7.56
N ILE A 70 2.98 -1.43 -8.63
CA ILE A 70 2.19 -2.65 -8.62
C ILE A 70 3.11 -3.83 -8.90
N LEU A 71 3.17 -4.77 -7.96
CA LEU A 71 3.91 -6.01 -8.08
C LEU A 71 2.92 -7.16 -8.17
N GLN A 72 2.97 -7.93 -9.24
CA GLN A 72 2.08 -9.06 -9.46
C GLN A 72 2.91 -10.33 -9.62
N SER A 73 2.56 -11.34 -8.83
CA SER A 73 3.11 -12.69 -8.93
C SER A 73 2.00 -13.69 -9.20
N GLU A 74 2.36 -14.96 -9.39
CA GLU A 74 1.41 -16.05 -9.56
C GLU A 74 0.46 -16.21 -8.37
N LYS A 75 0.89 -15.83 -7.15
CA LYS A 75 0.15 -16.10 -5.91
C LYS A 75 -0.38 -14.85 -5.22
N MET A 76 0.16 -13.68 -5.52
CA MET A 76 -0.20 -12.44 -4.82
C MET A 76 -0.04 -11.22 -5.72
N GLN A 77 -0.71 -10.15 -5.33
CA GLN A 77 -0.51 -8.81 -5.87
C GLN A 77 -0.35 -7.82 -4.72
N PHE A 78 0.63 -6.93 -4.87
CA PHE A 78 0.90 -5.81 -4.00
C PHE A 78 0.64 -4.53 -4.78
N ILE A 79 -0.14 -3.62 -4.18
CA ILE A 79 -0.33 -2.27 -4.72
C ILE A 79 0.14 -1.29 -3.65
N LEU A 80 1.20 -0.58 -4.00
CA LEU A 80 1.78 0.47 -3.19
C LEU A 80 1.36 1.82 -3.73
N ARG A 81 0.94 2.73 -2.85
CA ARG A 81 0.66 4.11 -3.22
C ARG A 81 1.23 5.08 -2.20
N ALA A 82 1.87 6.13 -2.67
CA ALA A 82 2.30 7.23 -1.81
C ALA A 82 1.06 7.92 -1.20
N ILE A 83 1.12 8.22 0.10
CA ILE A 83 0.14 9.08 0.80
C ILE A 83 0.73 10.47 0.94
N THR A 84 1.97 10.54 1.42
CA THR A 84 2.82 11.74 1.47
C THR A 84 4.23 11.36 0.99
N PRO A 85 5.18 12.29 0.89
CA PRO A 85 6.59 11.95 0.63
C PRO A 85 7.23 11.02 1.67
N GLU A 86 6.60 10.78 2.83
CA GLU A 86 7.13 9.95 3.92
C GLU A 86 6.22 8.77 4.29
N HIS A 87 5.01 8.69 3.73
CA HIS A 87 4.03 7.67 4.10
C HIS A 87 3.50 6.91 2.90
N PHE A 88 3.26 5.61 3.09
CA PHE A 88 2.78 4.69 2.05
C PHE A 88 1.58 3.89 2.50
N LEU A 89 0.67 3.67 1.57
CA LEU A 89 -0.42 2.71 1.68
C LEU A 89 -0.08 1.47 0.86
N ILE A 90 -0.08 0.30 1.49
CA ILE A 90 0.15 -1.00 0.83
C ILE A 90 -1.11 -1.84 0.93
N LEU A 91 -1.60 -2.31 -0.21
CA LEU A 91 -2.61 -3.34 -0.29
C LEU A 91 -1.99 -4.66 -0.73
N LEU A 92 -2.34 -5.73 -0.01
CA LEU A 92 -2.09 -7.11 -0.40
C LEU A 92 -3.41 -7.76 -0.83
N MET A 93 -3.40 -8.44 -1.96
CA MET A 93 -4.57 -9.14 -2.49
C MET A 93 -4.17 -10.39 -3.28
N LYS A 94 -5.10 -11.33 -3.45
CA LYS A 94 -4.89 -12.47 -4.36
C LYS A 94 -4.95 -12.01 -5.83
N PRO A 95 -4.31 -12.72 -6.77
CA PRO A 95 -4.28 -12.35 -8.20
C PRO A 95 -5.65 -12.30 -8.87
N GLN A 96 -6.69 -12.91 -8.27
CA GLN A 96 -8.05 -12.91 -8.80
C GLN A 96 -8.81 -11.60 -8.52
N GLY A 97 -8.29 -10.72 -7.67
CA GLY A 97 -8.96 -9.47 -7.36
C GLY A 97 -8.82 -8.42 -8.46
N PHE A 98 -9.69 -7.41 -8.41
CA PHE A 98 -9.76 -6.39 -9.46
C PHE A 98 -8.79 -5.24 -9.21
N THR A 99 -7.64 -5.26 -9.89
CA THR A 99 -6.59 -4.23 -9.80
C THR A 99 -7.13 -2.80 -9.97
N GLY A 100 -7.98 -2.55 -10.97
CA GLY A 100 -8.51 -1.20 -11.23
C GLY A 100 -9.37 -0.68 -10.07
N LEU A 101 -10.22 -1.54 -9.49
CA LEU A 101 -11.02 -1.18 -8.32
C LEU A 101 -10.12 -0.94 -7.10
N ALA A 102 -9.11 -1.78 -6.90
CA ALA A 102 -8.15 -1.60 -5.82
C ALA A 102 -7.42 -0.26 -5.91
N ARG A 103 -6.87 0.09 -7.08
CA ARG A 103 -6.23 1.39 -7.33
C ARG A 103 -7.16 2.56 -7.03
N TYR A 104 -8.42 2.48 -7.48
CA TYR A 104 -9.42 3.51 -7.20
C TYR A 104 -9.67 3.68 -5.69
N GLN A 105 -9.87 2.57 -4.96
CA GLN A 105 -10.11 2.63 -3.52
C GLN A 105 -8.89 3.15 -2.75
N LEU A 106 -7.68 2.78 -3.16
CA LEU A 106 -6.44 3.28 -2.55
C LEU A 106 -6.26 4.77 -2.81
N ALA A 107 -6.45 5.25 -4.06
CA ALA A 107 -6.36 6.67 -4.37
C ALA A 107 -7.34 7.51 -3.54
N LYS A 108 -8.60 7.06 -3.44
CA LYS A 108 -9.62 7.71 -2.60
C LYS A 108 -9.24 7.72 -1.11
N SER A 109 -8.59 6.66 -0.65
CA SER A 109 -8.22 6.51 0.77
C SER A 109 -6.95 7.30 1.10
N CYS A 110 -5.97 7.38 0.20
CA CYS A 110 -4.81 8.24 0.35
C CYS A 110 -5.23 9.70 0.55
N PHE A 111 -6.19 10.21 -0.22
CA PHE A 111 -6.71 11.56 -0.04
C PHE A 111 -7.33 11.83 1.35
N LYS A 112 -7.90 10.80 1.98
CA LYS A 112 -8.40 10.89 3.37
C LYS A 112 -7.25 10.84 4.37
N LEU A 113 -6.33 9.90 4.19
CA LEU A 113 -5.18 9.67 5.07
C LEU A 113 -4.22 10.86 5.08
N GLU A 114 -3.99 11.50 3.93
CA GLU A 114 -3.12 12.67 3.79
C GLU A 114 -3.55 13.80 4.74
N LYS A 115 -4.86 14.03 4.91
CA LYS A 115 -5.38 15.05 5.82
C LYS A 115 -5.19 14.74 7.30
N GLU A 116 -4.96 13.48 7.65
CA GLU A 116 -4.72 13.03 9.03
C GLU A 116 -3.23 12.87 9.35
N LEU A 117 -2.36 12.83 8.33
CA LEU A 117 -0.91 12.65 8.45
C LEU A 117 -0.11 13.95 8.23
N LEU A 118 -0.75 15.01 7.73
CA LEU A 118 -0.23 16.38 7.67
C LEU A 118 -0.61 17.14 8.95
#